data_AF-I3XWQ1-F1
#
_entry.id   AF-I3XWQ1-F1
#
_cell.length_a   1.000
_cell.length_b   1.000
_cell.length_c   1.000
_cell.angle_alpha   90.00
_cell.angle_beta   90.00
_cell.angle_gamma   90.00
#
_symmetry.space_group_name_H-M   'P 1'
#
loop_
_entity.id
_entity.type
_entity.pdbx_description
1 polymer ?
#
loop_
_entity_poly.entity_id
_entity_poly.type
_entity_poly.pdbx_seq_one_letter_code
_entity_poly.pdbx_strand_id
1 'polypeptide(L)'
;MPKINRYVDIDTVEREAKKDYIDRHSPFIACEPTAKQNEPFKVTIKVGNVYSHPDDFDHYIANVQLYNGETLLARADFVSGTLGGQDKKGQAEVTFTIIPTGKKLNLVAHSYCTKHGVWESEPVEVSVAE
;
A
#
# COMPACT_ATOMS: atom_id res chain seq x y z
N MET A 1 -11.48 -17.30 -3.50
CA MET A 1 -10.48 -16.29 -3.09
C MET A 1 -11.14 -14.91 -3.21
N PRO A 2 -10.87 -13.96 -2.32
CA PRO A 2 -11.42 -12.61 -2.46
C PRO A 2 -10.94 -11.99 -3.78
N LYS A 3 -11.76 -11.12 -4.37
CA LYS A 3 -11.33 -10.33 -5.53
C LYS A 3 -10.23 -9.37 -5.08
N ILE A 4 -9.10 -9.36 -5.80
CA ILE A 4 -8.02 -8.39 -5.62
C ILE A 4 -8.19 -7.33 -6.72
N ASN A 5 -8.40 -6.08 -6.33
CA ASN A 5 -8.39 -4.96 -7.26
C ASN A 5 -6.94 -4.51 -7.49
N ARG A 6 -6.60 -4.09 -8.70
CA ARG A 6 -5.27 -3.60 -9.04
C ARG A 6 -5.35 -2.15 -9.48
N TYR A 7 -4.26 -1.43 -9.24
CA TYR A 7 -4.12 -0.08 -9.75
C TYR A 7 -4.29 -0.05 -11.27
N VAL A 8 -4.85 1.06 -11.76
CA VAL A 8 -4.89 1.41 -13.17
C VAL A 8 -4.44 2.85 -13.24
N ASP A 9 -3.53 3.15 -14.16
CA ASP A 9 -3.05 4.51 -14.38
C ASP A 9 -4.24 5.47 -14.57
N ILE A 10 -4.41 6.37 -13.60
CA ILE A 10 -5.56 7.26 -13.54
C ILE A 10 -5.54 8.33 -14.64
N ASP A 11 -4.38 8.59 -15.25
CA ASP A 11 -4.28 9.51 -16.39
C ASP A 11 -4.94 8.94 -17.65
N THR A 12 -5.11 7.61 -17.70
CA THR A 12 -5.83 6.92 -18.78
C THR A 12 -7.35 6.85 -18.57
N VAL A 13 -7.85 7.39 -17.45
CA VAL A 13 -9.26 7.29 -17.06
C VAL A 13 -9.93 8.66 -17.18
N GLU A 14 -10.97 8.81 -18.01
CA GLU A 14 -11.60 10.13 -18.21
C GLU A 14 -12.44 10.61 -17.01
N ARG A 15 -13.14 9.70 -16.32
CA ARG A 15 -14.10 10.07 -15.26
C ARG A 15 -13.39 10.31 -13.93
N GLU A 16 -13.43 11.53 -13.42
CA GLU A 16 -12.82 11.91 -12.13
C GLU A 16 -13.25 11.02 -10.96
N ALA A 17 -14.55 10.71 -10.83
CA ALA A 17 -15.02 9.81 -9.76
C ALA A 17 -14.39 8.41 -9.85
N LYS A 18 -14.04 7.96 -11.06
CA LYS A 18 -13.37 6.67 -11.27
C LYS A 18 -11.87 6.77 -10.98
N LYS A 19 -11.20 7.86 -11.35
CA LYS A 19 -9.80 8.13 -10.95
C LYS A 19 -9.67 8.10 -9.43
N ASP A 20 -10.55 8.86 -8.78
CA ASP A 20 -10.63 8.97 -7.34
C ASP A 20 -10.85 7.61 -6.66
N TYR A 21 -11.80 6.82 -7.16
CA TYR A 21 -12.05 5.46 -6.69
C TYR A 21 -10.84 4.53 -6.86
N ILE A 22 -10.10 4.62 -7.96
CA ILE A 22 -8.93 3.76 -8.19
C ILE A 22 -7.79 4.17 -7.26
N ASP A 23 -7.43 5.45 -7.26
CA ASP A 23 -6.25 5.95 -6.57
C ASP A 23 -6.38 5.81 -5.05
N ARG A 24 -7.48 6.30 -4.45
CA ARG A 24 -7.61 6.38 -2.97
C ARG A 24 -7.58 5.04 -2.24
N HIS A 25 -7.70 3.93 -2.96
CA HIS A 25 -7.61 2.58 -2.39
C HIS A 25 -6.31 1.88 -2.77
N SER A 26 -5.64 2.31 -3.84
CA SER A 26 -4.46 1.65 -4.34
C SER A 26 -3.26 1.93 -3.41
N PRO A 27 -2.53 0.89 -2.97
CA PRO A 27 -1.27 1.08 -2.26
C PRO A 27 -0.13 1.34 -3.26
N PHE A 28 0.78 2.23 -2.87
CA PHE A 28 1.97 2.60 -3.63
C PHE A 28 3.20 2.36 -2.77
N ILE A 29 4.17 1.61 -3.28
CA ILE A 29 5.44 1.35 -2.61
C ILE A 29 6.46 2.42 -3.03
N ALA A 30 7.16 2.97 -2.05
CA ALA A 30 8.32 3.83 -2.24
C ALA A 30 9.50 3.29 -1.43
N CYS A 31 10.61 2.99 -2.11
CA CYS A 31 11.87 2.57 -1.52
C CYS A 31 13.02 2.79 -2.51
N GLU A 32 14.26 2.64 -2.03
CA GLU A 32 15.42 2.63 -2.93
C GLU A 32 15.39 1.40 -3.87
N PRO A 33 15.92 1.50 -5.10
CA PRO A 33 15.93 0.38 -6.05
C PRO A 33 16.94 -0.71 -5.67
N THR A 34 17.86 -0.41 -4.75
CA THR A 34 18.87 -1.35 -4.24
C THR A 34 18.91 -1.31 -2.72
N ALA A 35 18.88 -2.49 -2.10
CA ALA A 35 19.12 -2.70 -0.68
C ALA A 35 20.48 -3.35 -0.45
N LYS A 36 20.97 -3.30 0.79
CA LYS A 36 22.16 -4.05 1.22
C LYS A 36 21.76 -5.28 2.01
N GLN A 37 22.42 -6.40 1.74
CA GLN A 37 22.14 -7.65 2.40
C GLN A 37 22.42 -7.53 3.90
N ASN A 38 21.51 -8.06 4.72
CA ASN A 38 21.60 -8.09 6.18
C ASN A 38 21.63 -6.69 6.86
N GLU A 39 21.32 -5.62 6.13
CA GLU A 39 21.19 -4.27 6.69
C GLU A 39 19.72 -3.78 6.70
N PRO A 40 19.34 -2.87 7.61
CA PRO A 40 18.02 -2.23 7.61
C PRO A 40 17.67 -1.56 6.28
N PHE A 41 16.55 -1.94 5.70
CA PHE A 41 15.99 -1.39 4.47
C PHE A 41 14.58 -0.85 4.72
N LYS A 42 14.34 0.41 4.35
CA LYS A 42 13.04 1.08 4.56
C LYS A 42 12.16 0.93 3.32
N VAL A 43 10.92 0.53 3.54
CA VAL A 43 9.87 0.43 2.53
C VAL A 43 8.66 1.21 3.02
N THR A 44 8.34 2.31 2.35
CA THR A 44 7.16 3.12 2.64
C THR A 44 6.02 2.69 1.74
N ILE A 45 4.84 2.43 2.32
CA ILE A 45 3.61 2.21 1.58
C ILE A 45 2.64 3.32 1.90
N LYS A 46 2.10 3.96 0.86
CA LYS A 46 1.07 5.00 0.93
C LYS A 46 -0.18 4.52 0.19
N VAL A 47 -1.37 4.62 0.78
CA VAL A 47 -2.64 4.28 0.11
C VAL A 47 -3.32 5.54 -0.41
N GLY A 48 -3.49 5.64 -1.73
CA GLY A 48 -3.84 6.90 -2.39
C GLY A 48 -2.64 7.80 -2.59
N ASN A 49 -2.31 8.13 -3.85
CA ASN A 49 -1.20 8.99 -4.17
C ASN A 49 -1.67 10.44 -4.36
N VAL A 50 -2.72 10.62 -5.16
CA VAL A 50 -3.33 11.92 -5.51
C VAL A 50 -4.54 12.22 -4.62
N TYR A 51 -5.33 11.19 -4.28
CA TYR A 51 -6.55 11.30 -3.51
C TYR A 51 -6.43 10.54 -2.20
N SER A 52 -6.70 11.21 -1.07
CA SER A 52 -6.75 10.54 0.23
C SER A 52 -8.09 9.83 0.47
N HIS A 53 -8.03 8.73 1.22
CA HIS A 53 -9.18 7.92 1.60
C HIS A 53 -9.95 8.54 2.78
N PRO A 54 -11.27 8.34 2.88
CA PRO A 54 -12.02 8.64 4.11
C PRO A 54 -11.49 7.86 5.33
N ASP A 55 -11.74 8.33 6.54
CA ASP A 55 -11.39 7.57 7.75
C ASP A 55 -12.55 7.60 8.77
N ASP A 56 -13.73 7.31 8.25
CA ASP A 56 -14.97 7.24 9.03
C ASP A 56 -15.05 5.95 9.84
N PHE A 57 -15.94 5.89 10.83
CA PHE A 57 -16.09 4.70 11.68
C PHE A 57 -16.51 3.44 10.92
N ASP A 58 -17.17 3.60 9.77
CA ASP A 58 -17.62 2.49 8.92
C ASP A 58 -16.87 2.39 7.58
N HIS A 59 -16.01 3.36 7.24
CA HIS A 59 -15.32 3.45 5.96
C HIS A 59 -13.89 3.99 6.11
N TYR A 60 -12.95 3.07 6.22
CA TYR A 60 -11.54 3.39 6.41
C TYR A 60 -10.63 2.32 5.81
N ILE A 61 -9.33 2.62 5.72
CA ILE A 61 -8.29 1.63 5.42
C ILE A 61 -7.95 0.89 6.71
N ALA A 62 -8.31 -0.38 6.80
CA ALA A 62 -8.15 -1.16 8.02
C ALA A 62 -6.76 -1.79 8.14
N ASN A 63 -6.08 -2.07 7.04
CA ASN A 63 -4.69 -2.49 7.08
C ASN A 63 -3.92 -2.19 5.79
N VAL A 64 -2.60 -2.22 5.95
CA VAL A 64 -1.61 -2.26 4.86
C VAL A 64 -0.65 -3.42 5.14
N GLN A 65 -0.36 -4.21 4.11
CA GLN A 65 0.47 -5.40 4.16
C GLN A 65 1.59 -5.30 3.12
N LEU A 66 2.80 -5.70 3.49
CA LEU A 66 3.95 -5.78 2.60
C LEU A 66 4.32 -7.26 2.39
N TYR A 67 4.37 -7.67 1.13
CA TYR A 67 4.78 -9.01 0.70
C TYR A 67 6.09 -8.97 -0.06
N ASN A 68 6.83 -10.08 -0.03
CA ASN A 68 7.88 -10.41 -0.98
C ASN A 68 7.52 -11.74 -1.67
N GLY A 69 7.02 -11.65 -2.90
CA GLY A 69 6.35 -12.77 -3.57
C GLY A 69 5.16 -13.27 -2.73
N GLU A 70 5.19 -14.54 -2.33
CA GLU A 70 4.14 -15.17 -1.52
C GLU A 70 4.31 -14.95 -0.01
N THR A 71 5.45 -14.40 0.42
CA THR A 71 5.77 -14.25 1.86
C THR A 71 5.28 -12.90 2.37
N LEU A 72 4.40 -12.92 3.39
CA LEU A 72 4.06 -11.71 4.14
C LEU A 72 5.26 -11.31 5.01
N LEU A 73 5.78 -10.10 4.80
CA LEU A 73 6.89 -9.54 5.58
C LEU A 73 6.41 -8.75 6.78
N ALA A 74 5.38 -7.92 6.59
CA ALA A 74 4.86 -7.04 7.63
C ALA A 74 3.41 -6.63 7.35
N ARG A 75 2.71 -6.24 8.42
CA ARG A 75 1.35 -5.69 8.37
C ARG A 75 1.22 -4.58 9.40
N ALA A 76 0.51 -3.52 9.04
CA ALA A 76 0.02 -2.52 9.96
C ALA A 76 -1.51 -2.54 9.94
N ASP A 77 -2.11 -2.63 11.12
CA ASP A 77 -3.54 -2.55 11.33
C ASP A 77 -3.92 -1.19 11.90
N PHE A 78 -5.01 -0.64 11.41
CA PHE A 78 -5.56 0.64 11.86
C PHE A 78 -6.94 0.41 12.46
N VAL A 79 -7.24 1.15 13.53
CA VAL A 79 -8.59 1.25 14.06
C VAL A 79 -9.28 2.42 13.37
N SER A 80 -10.58 2.29 13.11
CA SER A 80 -11.38 3.31 12.45
C SER A 80 -11.20 4.69 13.11
N GLY A 81 -10.98 5.74 12.32
CA GLY A 81 -10.85 7.10 12.81
C GLY A 81 -9.44 7.50 13.29
N THR A 82 -8.46 6.59 13.23
CA THR A 82 -7.07 6.86 13.67
C THR A 82 -6.30 7.77 12.71
N LEU A 83 -6.63 7.76 11.42
CA LEU A 83 -5.90 8.45 10.35
C LEU A 83 -6.47 9.84 10.03
N GLY A 84 -7.71 10.11 10.40
CA GLY A 84 -8.41 11.36 10.12
C GLY A 84 -9.65 11.57 10.99
N GLY A 85 -10.39 10.52 11.31
CA GLY A 85 -11.65 10.59 12.07
C GLY A 85 -12.89 10.90 11.21
N GLN A 86 -14.05 10.93 11.86
CA GLN A 86 -15.35 11.12 11.22
C GLN A 86 -15.42 12.39 10.35
N ASP A 87 -16.00 12.24 9.15
CA ASP A 87 -16.19 13.26 8.11
C ASP A 87 -14.87 13.88 7.61
N LYS A 88 -13.75 13.20 7.86
CA LYS A 88 -12.42 13.62 7.43
C LYS A 88 -11.78 12.55 6.58
N LYS A 89 -10.87 13.01 5.71
CA LYS A 89 -9.96 12.12 5.00
C LYS A 89 -8.73 11.88 5.87
N GLY A 90 -8.19 10.67 5.77
CA GLY A 90 -6.94 10.27 6.40
C GLY A 90 -5.98 9.70 5.38
N GLN A 91 -4.69 9.75 5.68
CA GLN A 91 -3.66 9.15 4.85
C GLN A 91 -3.14 7.90 5.54
N ALA A 92 -3.46 6.72 5.00
CA ALA A 92 -2.78 5.50 5.41
C ALA A 92 -1.39 5.50 4.79
N GLU A 93 -0.37 5.71 5.61
CA GLU A 93 1.03 5.70 5.21
C GLU A 93 1.88 5.04 6.31
N VAL A 94 2.67 4.04 5.94
CA VAL A 94 3.49 3.28 6.88
C VAL A 94 4.86 3.05 6.27
N THR A 95 5.91 3.22 7.08
CA THR A 95 7.26 2.79 6.71
C THR A 95 7.65 1.56 7.50
N PHE A 96 7.83 0.44 6.80
CA PHE A 96 8.36 -0.79 7.36
C PHE A 96 9.89 -0.78 7.24
N THR A 97 10.58 -1.24 8.27
CA THR A 97 12.01 -1.54 8.19
C THR A 97 12.18 -3.04 8.18
N ILE A 98 12.79 -3.58 7.12
CA ILE A 98 13.04 -5.01 6.93
C ILE A 98 14.53 -5.28 6.77
N ILE A 99 14.95 -6.53 6.98
CA ILE A 99 16.32 -6.98 6.71
C ILE A 99 16.28 -7.93 5.50
N PRO A 100 16.75 -7.52 4.31
CA PRO A 100 16.80 -8.39 3.16
C PRO A 100 17.97 -9.36 3.27
N THR A 101 17.70 -10.65 3.10
CA THR A 101 18.72 -11.72 3.20
C THR A 101 18.96 -12.44 1.88
N GLY A 102 18.07 -12.29 0.90
CA GLY A 102 18.21 -12.86 -0.45
C GLY A 102 19.00 -11.96 -1.41
N LYS A 103 19.00 -12.32 -2.70
CA LYS A 103 19.65 -11.55 -3.78
C LYS A 103 18.76 -10.46 -4.38
N LYS A 104 17.44 -10.56 -4.17
CA LYS A 104 16.45 -9.59 -4.62
C LYS A 104 15.18 -9.68 -3.79
N LEU A 105 14.38 -8.62 -3.83
CA LEU A 105 13.01 -8.57 -3.30
C LEU A 105 12.04 -8.34 -4.46
N ASN A 106 10.88 -9.00 -4.44
CA ASN A 106 9.77 -8.74 -5.34
C ASN A 106 8.60 -8.23 -4.49
N LEU A 107 8.61 -6.93 -4.20
CA LEU A 107 7.72 -6.32 -3.25
C LEU A 107 6.35 -6.06 -3.86
N VAL A 108 5.31 -6.45 -3.13
CA VAL A 108 3.91 -6.15 -3.45
C VAL A 108 3.23 -5.68 -2.18
N ALA A 109 2.43 -4.61 -2.28
CA ALA A 109 1.67 -4.11 -1.16
C ALA A 109 0.19 -4.42 -1.35
N HIS A 110 -0.48 -4.86 -0.28
CA HIS A 110 -1.93 -4.95 -0.22
C HIS A 110 -2.49 -3.93 0.76
N SER A 111 -3.58 -3.27 0.39
CA SER A 111 -4.40 -2.48 1.32
C SER A 111 -5.79 -3.13 1.45
N TYR A 112 -6.44 -2.92 2.58
CA TYR A 112 -7.82 -3.37 2.79
C TYR A 112 -8.70 -2.20 3.21
N CYS A 113 -9.68 -1.85 2.37
CA CYS A 113 -10.75 -0.91 2.68
C CYS A 113 -11.98 -1.66 3.17
N THR A 114 -12.57 -1.22 4.28
CA THR A 114 -13.73 -1.89 4.90
C THR A 114 -14.96 -1.98 4.00
N LYS A 115 -15.11 -1.08 3.02
CA LYS A 115 -16.23 -1.07 2.06
C LYS A 115 -15.85 -1.52 0.65
N HIS A 116 -14.56 -1.44 0.28
CA HIS A 116 -14.12 -1.65 -1.11
C HIS A 116 -13.11 -2.80 -1.29
N GLY A 117 -12.90 -3.61 -0.25
CA GLY A 117 -12.15 -4.86 -0.34
C GLY A 117 -10.64 -4.64 -0.43
N VAL A 118 -9.96 -5.63 -1.03
CA VAL A 118 -8.49 -5.69 -1.11
C VAL A 118 -7.99 -5.07 -2.41
N TRP A 119 -6.91 -4.30 -2.30
CA TRP A 119 -6.23 -3.65 -3.41
C TRP A 119 -4.75 -3.98 -3.40
N GLU A 120 -4.17 -4.15 -4.59
CA GLU A 120 -2.78 -4.56 -4.80
C GLU A 120 -2.02 -3.47 -5.58
N SER A 121 -0.79 -3.20 -5.16
CA SER A 121 0.11 -2.28 -5.83
C SER A 121 0.66 -2.87 -7.13
N GLU A 122 1.22 -2.01 -7.98
CA GLU A 122 2.20 -2.51 -8.95
C GLU A 122 3.38 -3.16 -8.21
N PRO A 123 3.94 -4.28 -8.72
CA PRO A 123 5.11 -4.91 -8.13
C PRO A 123 6.35 -4.02 -8.23
N VAL A 124 7.18 -4.00 -7.18
CA VAL A 124 8.46 -3.31 -7.15
C VAL A 124 9.59 -4.32 -6.94
N GLU A 125 10.49 -4.45 -7.91
CA GLU A 125 11.69 -5.25 -7.76
C GLU A 125 12.81 -4.40 -7.13
N VAL A 126 13.49 -4.96 -6.12
CA VAL A 126 14.63 -4.33 -5.45
C VAL A 126 15.83 -5.28 -5.54
N SER A 127 16.96 -4.79 -6.04
CA SER A 127 18.21 -5.55 -6.05
C SER A 127 18.82 -5.59 -4.64
N VAL A 128 19.42 -6.70 -4.23
CA VAL A 128 20.13 -6.78 -2.94
C VAL A 128 21.62 -6.98 -3.20
N ALA A 129 22.41 -5.96 -2.85
CA ALA A 129 23.87 -6.00 -2.93
C ALA A 129 24.46 -6.64 -1.67
N GLU A 130 25.55 -7.40 -1.84
CA GLU A 130 26.33 -7.97 -0.73
C GLU A 130 27.05 -6.89 0.09
#